data_AF-E3DPM2-F1
#
_entry.id   AF-E3DPM2-F1
#
_cell.length_a   1.000
_cell.length_b   1.000
_cell.length_c   1.000
_cell.angle_alpha   90.00
_cell.angle_beta   90.00
_cell.angle_gamma   90.00
#
_symmetry.space_group_name_H-M   'P 1'
#
loop_
_entity.id
_entity.type
_entity.pdbx_description
1 polymer ?
#
loop_
_entity_poly.entity_id
_entity_poly.type
_entity_poly.pdbx_seq_one_letter_code
_entity_poly.pdbx_strand_id
1 'polypeptide(L)'
;MAEFFAKYKEEVKETWTKLNKSVQILIIILTILMAGAFGYLIFRGASSNYQPLFTNLSTSDTAAIVERLDENQVDYKLGGNGNTILVPESEIHRLRLDMASAGLPDQGVVGFEIFDSSDFGTTEFERRVNYYRALGGELSRSIQSISGIEFARVQITPPEESLFLDEEKSATASVVVKLSAGYKMSSERVRAVQNLVASGVQDLPLEEVTLVDTNGNLLSKPVNSEDGRWSDPQNFAIQKEFESALKNDLRVLLTKVLGPNNFAVQVNAKLNFDQRHSESKTYAPVIDDSGIIRSQEVNTESQENGINGGAPGTDANIPQYQAEGTGEASSYDRENTITNYEINERIEEHIYAPGEVERLSVSVMLDQDTDEEKIAQIRNAVGAAIGYNEDRGDVLNISSIAFDDSMEVAAQEAMEAQQAAERRQMYIYAGLILLVLILTSALIIYLYRKKPSSDQSEQLELAAEGDEDEIDLFEPNADQKKRAKVKNELENMIHSDPENAAKLIRSWIVDE
;
A
#
# COMPACT_ATOMS: atom_id res chain seq x y z
N MET A 1 -8.76 6.91 -63.80
CA MET A 1 -9.74 5.93 -63.28
C MET A 1 -10.33 5.06 -64.38
N ALA A 2 -11.35 5.49 -65.14
CA ALA A 2 -12.07 4.60 -66.07
C ALA A 2 -11.17 3.90 -67.11
N GLU A 3 -10.24 4.63 -67.75
CA GLU A 3 -9.32 4.10 -68.75
C GLU A 3 -8.32 3.07 -68.17
N PHE A 4 -7.91 3.25 -66.91
CA PHE A 4 -7.05 2.29 -66.21
C PHE A 4 -7.75 0.93 -66.07
N PHE A 5 -9.02 0.92 -65.66
CA PHE A 5 -9.82 -0.30 -65.61
C PHE A 5 -10.12 -0.89 -67.00
N ALA A 6 -10.25 -0.05 -68.04
CA ALA A 6 -10.42 -0.54 -69.41
C ALA A 6 -9.15 -1.25 -69.92
N LYS A 7 -7.98 -0.61 -69.79
CA LYS A 7 -6.69 -1.17 -70.20
C LYS A 7 -6.35 -2.45 -69.43
N TYR A 8 -6.52 -2.43 -68.11
CA TYR A 8 -6.31 -3.61 -67.25
C TYR A 8 -7.25 -4.77 -67.62
N LYS A 9 -8.50 -4.48 -68.02
CA LYS A 9 -9.46 -5.50 -68.49
C LYS A 9 -9.04 -6.12 -69.83
N GLU A 10 -8.38 -5.38 -70.72
CA GLU A 10 -7.82 -5.95 -71.96
C GLU A 10 -6.54 -6.75 -71.71
N GLU A 11 -5.60 -6.24 -70.91
CA GLU A 11 -4.38 -6.96 -70.52
C GLU A 11 -4.69 -8.28 -69.80
N VAL A 12 -5.67 -8.28 -68.88
CA VAL A 12 -6.18 -9.50 -68.23
C VAL A 12 -6.84 -10.44 -69.23
N LYS A 13 -7.61 -9.93 -70.19
CA LYS A 13 -8.28 -10.76 -71.22
C LYS A 13 -7.28 -11.40 -72.19
N GLU A 14 -6.22 -10.68 -72.57
CA GLU A 14 -5.18 -11.17 -73.48
C GLU A 14 -4.24 -12.17 -72.78
N THR A 15 -3.87 -11.92 -71.53
CA THR A 15 -3.11 -12.90 -70.73
C THR A 15 -3.95 -14.14 -70.42
N TRP A 16 -5.27 -13.99 -70.20
CA TRP A 16 -6.18 -15.11 -70.00
C TRP A 16 -6.24 -16.04 -71.22
N THR A 17 -6.34 -15.53 -72.44
CA THR A 17 -6.41 -16.36 -73.65
C THR A 17 -5.07 -17.03 -73.99
N LYS A 18 -3.94 -16.48 -73.55
CA LYS A 18 -2.60 -17.08 -73.68
C LYS A 18 -2.30 -18.20 -72.66
N LEU A 19 -3.13 -18.36 -71.61
CA LEU A 19 -2.94 -19.39 -70.59
C LEU A 19 -3.47 -20.77 -71.03
N ASN A 20 -2.69 -21.82 -70.76
CA ASN A 20 -3.11 -23.22 -70.96
C ASN A 20 -4.42 -23.52 -70.20
N LYS A 21 -5.37 -24.21 -70.85
CA LYS A 21 -6.69 -24.57 -70.27
C LYS A 21 -6.61 -25.23 -68.90
N SER A 22 -5.62 -26.08 -68.64
CA SER A 22 -5.42 -26.68 -67.32
C SER A 22 -5.07 -25.65 -66.23
N VAL A 23 -4.38 -24.57 -66.60
CA VAL A 23 -4.04 -23.45 -65.70
C VAL A 23 -5.23 -22.49 -65.56
N GLN A 24 -5.98 -22.21 -66.63
CA GLN A 24 -7.24 -21.46 -66.55
C GLN A 24 -8.22 -22.12 -65.57
N ILE A 25 -8.44 -23.44 -65.69
CA ILE A 25 -9.31 -24.21 -64.80
C ILE A 25 -8.80 -24.17 -63.35
N LEU A 26 -7.50 -24.31 -63.13
CA LEU A 26 -6.90 -24.24 -61.79
C LEU A 26 -7.06 -22.84 -61.17
N ILE A 27 -6.91 -21.76 -61.95
CA ILE A 27 -7.15 -20.39 -61.48
C ILE A 27 -8.63 -20.18 -61.14
N ILE A 28 -9.56 -20.65 -61.99
CA ILE A 28 -11.01 -20.58 -61.70
C ILE A 28 -11.32 -21.28 -60.38
N ILE A 29 -10.87 -22.53 -60.19
CA ILE A 29 -11.08 -23.29 -58.96
C ILE A 29 -10.45 -22.56 -57.76
N LEU A 30 -9.23 -22.04 -57.90
CA LEU A 30 -8.56 -21.29 -56.82
C LEU A 30 -9.31 -20.00 -56.46
N THR A 31 -9.81 -19.24 -57.43
CA THR A 31 -10.60 -18.02 -57.16
C THR A 31 -11.97 -18.33 -56.54
N ILE A 32 -12.64 -19.42 -56.95
CA ILE A 32 -13.89 -19.87 -56.32
C ILE A 32 -13.64 -20.34 -54.88
N LEU A 33 -12.55 -21.07 -54.63
CA LEU A 33 -12.18 -21.54 -53.29
C LEU A 33 -11.75 -20.36 -52.39
N MET A 34 -10.98 -19.41 -52.92
CA MET A 34 -10.60 -18.17 -52.23
C MET A 34 -11.84 -17.31 -51.90
N ALA A 35 -12.75 -17.12 -52.86
CA ALA A 35 -14.00 -16.37 -52.64
C ALA A 35 -14.95 -17.11 -51.69
N GLY A 36 -14.99 -18.43 -51.72
CA GLY A 36 -15.72 -19.25 -50.76
C GLY A 36 -15.13 -19.15 -49.34
N ALA A 37 -13.80 -19.15 -49.21
CA ALA A 37 -13.12 -18.95 -47.94
C ALA A 37 -13.33 -17.52 -47.39
N PHE A 38 -13.21 -16.49 -48.22
CA PHE A 38 -13.51 -15.10 -47.85
C PHE A 38 -14.99 -14.92 -47.48
N GLY A 39 -15.91 -15.47 -48.27
CA GLY A 39 -17.34 -15.45 -47.97
C GLY A 39 -17.66 -16.15 -46.65
N TYR A 40 -17.06 -17.32 -46.40
CA TYR A 40 -17.20 -18.04 -45.13
C TYR A 40 -16.62 -17.25 -43.95
N LEU A 41 -15.45 -16.61 -44.12
CA LEU A 41 -14.84 -15.77 -43.08
C LEU A 41 -15.68 -14.52 -42.78
N ILE A 42 -16.23 -13.85 -43.81
CA ILE A 42 -17.12 -12.69 -43.64
C ILE A 42 -18.43 -13.13 -42.96
N PHE A 43 -19.07 -14.21 -43.42
CA PHE A 43 -20.34 -14.68 -42.87
C PHE A 43 -20.18 -15.22 -41.43
N ARG A 44 -19.02 -15.77 -41.07
CA ARG A 44 -18.68 -16.16 -39.70
C ARG A 44 -18.31 -14.96 -38.83
N GLY A 45 -17.58 -13.99 -39.38
CA GLY A 45 -17.18 -12.74 -38.71
C GLY A 45 -18.32 -11.74 -38.49
N ALA A 46 -19.42 -11.85 -39.25
CA ALA A 46 -20.66 -11.10 -39.02
C ALA A 46 -21.46 -11.54 -37.76
N SER A 47 -20.93 -12.51 -37.00
CA SER A 47 -21.42 -12.82 -35.65
C SER A 47 -21.08 -11.66 -34.72
N SER A 48 -22.01 -10.73 -34.51
CA SER A 48 -21.82 -9.66 -33.51
C SER A 48 -21.50 -10.29 -32.16
N ASN A 49 -20.31 -9.98 -31.62
CA ASN A 49 -19.89 -10.44 -30.30
C ASN A 49 -20.70 -9.69 -29.25
N TYR A 50 -21.59 -10.39 -28.55
CA TYR A 50 -22.29 -9.86 -27.39
C TYR A 50 -21.41 -10.05 -26.15
N GLN A 51 -20.98 -8.96 -25.53
CA GLN A 51 -20.28 -9.00 -24.23
C GLN A 51 -21.15 -8.31 -23.17
N PRO A 52 -21.01 -8.65 -21.87
CA PRO A 52 -21.77 -7.98 -20.82
C PRO A 52 -21.41 -6.48 -20.70
N LEU A 53 -22.42 -5.63 -20.88
CA LEU A 53 -22.35 -4.21 -20.57
C LEU A 53 -22.21 -4.02 -19.05
N PHE A 54 -23.10 -4.69 -18.31
CA PHE A 54 -23.12 -4.79 -16.85
C PHE A 54 -23.55 -6.20 -16.41
N THR A 55 -23.12 -6.61 -15.22
CA THR A 55 -23.38 -7.91 -14.58
C THR A 55 -23.80 -7.72 -13.13
N ASN A 56 -24.62 -8.63 -12.60
CA ASN A 56 -25.12 -8.60 -11.21
C ASN A 56 -25.96 -7.34 -10.89
N LEU A 57 -26.75 -6.89 -11.87
CA LEU A 57 -27.72 -5.79 -11.70
C LEU A 57 -28.90 -6.19 -10.79
N SER A 58 -29.53 -5.22 -10.13
CA SER A 58 -30.87 -5.43 -9.55
C SER A 58 -31.95 -5.43 -10.64
N THR A 59 -33.15 -5.93 -10.31
CA THR A 59 -34.29 -5.88 -11.23
C THR A 59 -34.68 -4.44 -11.63
N SER A 60 -34.42 -3.46 -10.74
CA SER A 60 -34.67 -2.04 -11.01
C SER A 60 -33.67 -1.47 -12.02
N ASP A 61 -32.38 -1.77 -11.82
CA ASP A 61 -31.31 -1.34 -12.73
C ASP A 61 -31.44 -1.97 -14.11
N THR A 62 -31.78 -3.28 -14.16
CA THR A 62 -32.04 -3.95 -15.42
C THR A 62 -33.20 -3.26 -16.16
N ALA A 63 -34.27 -2.86 -15.47
CA ALA A 63 -35.38 -2.16 -16.11
C ALA A 63 -34.97 -0.78 -16.67
N ALA A 64 -34.32 0.06 -15.85
CA ALA A 64 -33.91 1.40 -16.27
C ALA A 64 -32.84 1.39 -17.39
N ILE A 65 -31.88 0.46 -17.33
CA ILE A 65 -30.87 0.30 -18.39
C ILE A 65 -31.49 -0.27 -19.66
N VAL A 66 -32.47 -1.17 -19.57
CA VAL A 66 -33.22 -1.65 -20.75
C VAL A 66 -34.02 -0.52 -21.38
N GLU A 67 -34.76 0.27 -20.60
CA GLU A 67 -35.52 1.43 -21.11
C GLU A 67 -34.61 2.42 -21.85
N ARG A 68 -33.46 2.76 -21.26
CA ARG A 68 -32.44 3.63 -21.88
C ARG A 68 -31.76 3.00 -23.12
N LEU A 69 -31.69 1.66 -23.22
CA LEU A 69 -31.19 0.97 -24.43
C LEU A 69 -32.24 0.92 -25.54
N ASP A 70 -33.52 0.72 -25.21
CA ASP A 70 -34.65 0.78 -26.14
C ASP A 70 -34.83 2.21 -26.71
N GLU A 71 -34.71 3.26 -25.88
CA GLU A 71 -34.67 4.66 -26.33
C GLU A 71 -33.55 4.91 -27.36
N ASN A 72 -32.35 4.39 -27.09
CA ASN A 72 -31.17 4.55 -27.93
C ASN A 72 -31.18 3.59 -29.15
N GLN A 73 -32.18 2.72 -29.29
CA GLN A 73 -32.35 1.73 -30.36
C GLN A 73 -31.20 0.72 -30.48
N VAL A 74 -30.72 0.21 -29.33
CA VAL A 74 -29.56 -0.68 -29.23
C VAL A 74 -30.00 -2.14 -29.13
N ASP A 75 -29.46 -3.02 -29.99
CA ASP A 75 -29.62 -4.47 -29.86
C ASP A 75 -29.05 -4.97 -28.52
N TYR A 76 -29.87 -5.50 -27.62
CA TYR A 76 -29.43 -6.10 -26.35
C TYR A 76 -29.92 -7.54 -26.17
N LYS A 77 -29.27 -8.27 -25.25
CA LYS A 77 -29.68 -9.61 -24.80
C LYS A 77 -29.57 -9.72 -23.29
N LEU A 78 -30.59 -10.30 -22.66
CA LEU A 78 -30.57 -10.60 -21.23
C LEU A 78 -29.91 -11.97 -20.99
N GLY A 79 -28.94 -11.99 -20.08
CA GLY A 79 -28.26 -13.17 -19.58
C GLY A 79 -28.44 -13.34 -18.07
N GLY A 80 -28.03 -14.48 -17.52
CA GLY A 80 -27.99 -14.71 -16.07
C GLY A 80 -29.31 -14.40 -15.36
N ASN A 81 -30.40 -15.02 -15.81
CA ASN A 81 -31.78 -14.82 -15.30
C ASN A 81 -32.32 -13.37 -15.33
N GLY A 82 -31.68 -12.45 -16.08
CA GLY A 82 -32.06 -11.03 -16.16
C GLY A 82 -31.15 -10.09 -15.37
N ASN A 83 -30.18 -10.62 -14.60
CA ASN A 83 -29.22 -9.83 -13.85
C ASN A 83 -27.96 -9.46 -14.67
N THR A 84 -27.95 -9.67 -15.98
CA THR A 84 -26.85 -9.32 -16.89
C THR A 84 -27.40 -8.85 -18.22
N ILE A 85 -26.90 -7.71 -18.72
CA ILE A 85 -27.26 -7.16 -20.03
C ILE A 85 -26.04 -7.27 -20.93
N LEU A 86 -26.19 -7.92 -22.08
CA LEU A 86 -25.16 -8.05 -23.11
C LEU A 86 -25.51 -7.19 -24.33
N VAL A 87 -24.50 -6.53 -24.90
CA VAL A 87 -24.62 -5.64 -26.06
C VAL A 87 -23.47 -5.90 -27.06
N PRO A 88 -23.58 -5.46 -28.33
CA PRO A 88 -22.51 -5.52 -29.31
C PRO A 88 -21.19 -4.92 -28.83
N GLU A 89 -20.09 -5.66 -29.02
CA GLU A 89 -18.71 -5.27 -28.67
C GLU A 89 -18.30 -3.88 -29.18
N SER A 90 -18.80 -3.48 -30.35
CA SER A 90 -18.55 -2.18 -30.97
C SER A 90 -19.10 -0.98 -30.19
N GLU A 91 -20.10 -1.17 -29.32
CA GLU A 91 -20.82 -0.06 -28.67
C GLU A 91 -20.59 0.06 -27.17
N ILE A 92 -20.01 -0.96 -26.51
CA ILE A 92 -19.85 -1.04 -25.03
C ILE A 92 -19.32 0.25 -24.42
N HIS A 93 -18.25 0.84 -24.97
CA HIS A 93 -17.62 2.03 -24.43
C HIS A 93 -18.51 3.29 -24.55
N ARG A 94 -19.24 3.43 -25.66
CA ARG A 94 -20.22 4.51 -25.87
C ARG A 94 -21.40 4.36 -24.90
N LEU A 95 -21.90 3.13 -24.75
CA LEU A 95 -23.04 2.83 -23.89
C LEU A 95 -22.70 2.98 -22.41
N ARG A 96 -21.51 2.58 -21.95
CA ARG A 96 -21.07 2.85 -20.57
C ARG A 96 -20.97 4.34 -20.28
N LEU A 97 -20.55 5.17 -21.24
CA LEU A 97 -20.50 6.62 -21.08
C LEU A 97 -21.91 7.24 -21.03
N ASP A 98 -22.83 6.78 -21.88
CA ASP A 98 -24.24 7.22 -21.89
C ASP A 98 -24.95 6.86 -20.57
N MET A 99 -24.85 5.60 -20.14
CA MET A 99 -25.46 5.13 -18.88
C MET A 99 -24.86 5.87 -17.67
N ALA A 100 -23.54 6.08 -17.62
CA ALA A 100 -22.90 6.88 -16.57
C ALA A 100 -23.37 8.34 -16.57
N SER A 101 -23.62 8.94 -17.75
CA SER A 101 -24.19 10.29 -17.84
C SER A 101 -25.66 10.38 -17.42
N ALA A 102 -26.37 9.25 -17.42
CA ALA A 102 -27.74 9.10 -16.92
C ALA A 102 -27.81 8.58 -15.46
N GLY A 103 -26.66 8.43 -14.78
CA GLY A 103 -26.61 7.93 -13.39
C GLY A 103 -26.89 6.42 -13.22
N LEU A 104 -26.85 5.63 -14.30
CA LEU A 104 -27.19 4.20 -14.30
C LEU A 104 -25.95 3.28 -14.28
N PRO A 105 -25.98 2.15 -13.54
CA PRO A 105 -27.04 1.69 -12.63
C PRO A 105 -27.15 2.52 -11.34
N ASP A 106 -28.34 2.54 -10.73
CA ASP A 106 -28.51 3.12 -9.39
C ASP A 106 -27.82 2.20 -8.37
N GLN A 107 -26.94 2.77 -7.55
CA GLN A 107 -26.22 2.00 -6.53
C GLN A 107 -27.10 1.67 -5.30
N GLY A 108 -28.36 2.10 -5.29
CA GLY A 108 -29.30 1.92 -4.17
C GLY A 108 -28.91 2.78 -2.97
N VAL A 109 -28.31 3.95 -3.25
CA VAL A 109 -27.67 4.86 -2.30
C VAL A 109 -28.03 6.30 -2.67
N VAL A 110 -29.07 6.81 -2.02
CA VAL A 110 -29.64 8.15 -2.24
C VAL A 110 -28.75 9.21 -1.60
N GLY A 111 -28.11 10.04 -2.42
CA GLY A 111 -27.30 11.19 -2.00
C GLY A 111 -28.11 12.47 -1.79
N PHE A 112 -27.46 13.63 -1.91
CA PHE A 112 -28.14 14.94 -1.79
C PHE A 112 -29.11 15.27 -2.95
N GLU A 113 -29.11 14.49 -4.03
CA GLU A 113 -30.07 14.57 -5.15
C GLU A 113 -31.55 14.53 -4.69
N ILE A 114 -31.84 13.96 -3.52
CA ILE A 114 -33.18 13.97 -2.90
C ILE A 114 -33.72 15.40 -2.64
N PHE A 115 -32.85 16.42 -2.63
CA PHE A 115 -33.23 17.81 -2.44
C PHE A 115 -33.46 18.59 -3.75
N ASP A 116 -33.04 18.06 -4.90
CA ASP A 116 -33.28 18.70 -6.20
C ASP A 116 -34.77 18.61 -6.59
N SER A 117 -35.44 17.53 -6.19
CA SER A 117 -36.90 17.38 -6.24
C SER A 117 -37.59 18.04 -5.03
N SER A 118 -37.68 19.36 -5.04
CA SER A 118 -38.30 20.14 -3.96
C SER A 118 -39.84 20.06 -3.93
N ASP A 119 -40.40 19.06 -3.23
CA ASP A 119 -41.84 18.97 -2.97
C ASP A 119 -42.37 20.15 -2.10
N PHE A 120 -43.45 20.78 -2.56
CA PHE A 120 -44.09 21.89 -1.87
C PHE A 120 -44.92 21.40 -0.67
N GLY A 121 -44.35 21.49 0.54
CA GLY A 121 -45.06 21.22 1.79
C GLY A 121 -44.24 20.51 2.88
N THR A 122 -42.98 20.17 2.63
CA THR A 122 -42.14 19.42 3.59
C THR A 122 -42.01 20.12 4.95
N THR A 123 -42.07 19.32 6.02
CA THR A 123 -41.81 19.73 7.41
C THR A 123 -40.30 19.78 7.71
N GLU A 124 -39.91 20.44 8.80
CA GLU A 124 -38.50 20.40 9.26
C GLU A 124 -38.06 19.00 9.68
N PHE A 125 -38.97 18.16 10.18
CA PHE A 125 -38.67 16.78 10.51
C PHE A 125 -38.33 15.96 9.25
N GLU A 126 -39.12 16.09 8.19
CA GLU A 126 -38.85 15.42 6.91
C GLU A 126 -37.57 15.95 6.25
N ARG A 127 -37.31 17.27 6.30
CA ARG A 127 -36.02 17.84 5.87
C ARG A 127 -34.83 17.26 6.64
N ARG A 128 -34.92 17.16 7.97
CA ARG A 128 -33.89 16.57 8.83
C ARG A 128 -33.66 15.09 8.53
N VAL A 129 -34.73 14.30 8.38
CA VAL A 129 -34.64 12.88 8.01
C VAL A 129 -34.00 12.70 6.63
N ASN A 130 -34.41 13.51 5.64
CA ASN A 130 -33.80 13.47 4.31
C ASN A 130 -32.33 13.92 4.31
N TYR A 131 -31.95 14.87 5.17
CA TYR A 131 -30.56 15.29 5.34
C TYR A 131 -29.67 14.15 5.84
N TYR A 132 -30.07 13.46 6.92
CA TYR A 132 -29.30 12.32 7.42
C TYR A 132 -29.29 11.13 6.45
N ARG A 133 -30.35 10.93 5.67
CA ARG A 133 -30.38 9.94 4.58
C ARG A 133 -29.38 10.28 3.47
N ALA A 134 -29.39 11.52 2.98
CA ALA A 134 -28.47 12.01 1.96
C ALA A 134 -27.00 11.97 2.42
N LEU A 135 -26.74 12.36 3.67
CA LEU A 135 -25.41 12.33 4.29
C LEU A 135 -24.90 10.89 4.44
N GLY A 136 -25.74 9.95 4.90
CA GLY A 136 -25.42 8.53 4.88
C GLY A 136 -25.18 8.00 3.45
N GLY A 137 -25.86 8.56 2.46
CA GLY A 137 -25.63 8.31 1.03
C GLY A 137 -24.23 8.73 0.56
N GLU A 138 -23.86 9.98 0.77
CA GLU A 138 -22.53 10.49 0.36
C GLU A 138 -21.38 9.85 1.14
N LEU A 139 -21.56 9.54 2.42
CA LEU A 139 -20.58 8.77 3.18
C LEU A 139 -20.45 7.34 2.63
N SER A 140 -21.56 6.71 2.22
CA SER A 140 -21.54 5.39 1.55
C SER A 140 -20.77 5.44 0.23
N ARG A 141 -21.04 6.44 -0.62
CA ARG A 141 -20.32 6.68 -1.89
C ARG A 141 -18.82 6.93 -1.64
N SER A 142 -18.50 7.75 -0.64
CA SER A 142 -17.12 8.06 -0.23
C SER A 142 -16.36 6.81 0.24
N ILE A 143 -16.98 5.95 1.04
CA ILE A 143 -16.38 4.69 1.50
C ILE A 143 -16.20 3.70 0.35
N GLN A 144 -17.13 3.64 -0.62
CA GLN A 144 -16.99 2.80 -1.83
C GLN A 144 -15.83 3.23 -2.74
N SER A 145 -15.33 4.46 -2.64
CA SER A 145 -14.11 4.87 -3.35
C SER A 145 -12.82 4.24 -2.78
N ILE A 146 -12.88 3.64 -1.59
CA ILE A 146 -11.73 3.03 -0.92
C ILE A 146 -11.46 1.64 -1.48
N SER A 147 -10.24 1.43 -1.98
CA SER A 147 -9.82 0.17 -2.60
C SER A 147 -10.12 -1.06 -1.73
N GLY A 148 -10.76 -2.07 -2.35
CA GLY A 148 -11.15 -3.33 -1.73
C GLY A 148 -12.52 -3.33 -1.02
N ILE A 149 -13.28 -2.22 -1.09
CA ILE A 149 -14.69 -2.16 -0.70
C ILE A 149 -15.52 -2.17 -1.99
N GLU A 150 -16.37 -3.19 -2.18
CA GLU A 150 -17.25 -3.31 -3.36
C GLU A 150 -18.59 -2.58 -3.17
N PHE A 151 -19.03 -2.47 -1.93
CA PHE A 151 -20.28 -1.81 -1.54
C PHE A 151 -20.15 -1.34 -0.09
N ALA A 152 -20.77 -0.20 0.23
CA ALA A 152 -20.89 0.28 1.59
C ALA A 152 -22.27 0.91 1.80
N ARG A 153 -22.80 0.76 3.02
CA ARG A 153 -24.02 1.43 3.47
C ARG A 153 -23.81 1.97 4.88
N VAL A 154 -23.92 3.29 5.02
CA VAL A 154 -23.90 4.00 6.30
C VAL A 154 -25.34 4.27 6.75
N GLN A 155 -25.63 3.96 8.00
CA GLN A 155 -26.84 4.37 8.70
C GLN A 155 -26.43 5.28 9.85
N ILE A 156 -27.04 6.46 9.92
CA ILE A 156 -26.79 7.47 10.96
C ILE A 156 -28.05 7.54 11.84
N THR A 157 -27.87 7.40 13.15
CA THR A 157 -28.90 7.73 14.13
C THR A 157 -28.57 9.12 14.70
N PRO A 158 -29.41 10.14 14.44
CA PRO A 158 -29.17 11.49 14.95
C PRO A 158 -29.34 11.55 16.48
N PRO A 159 -28.75 12.56 17.15
CA PRO A 159 -28.91 12.75 18.58
C PRO A 159 -30.38 13.05 18.94
N GLU A 160 -30.78 12.65 20.14
CA GLU A 160 -32.09 13.01 20.70
C GLU A 160 -32.01 14.40 21.35
N GLU A 161 -32.79 15.38 20.85
CA GLU A 161 -32.89 16.72 21.44
C GLU A 161 -33.56 16.66 22.82
N SER A 162 -32.74 16.61 23.87
CA SER A 162 -33.19 16.75 25.26
C SER A 162 -33.47 18.21 25.59
N LEU A 163 -34.57 18.46 26.32
CA LEU A 163 -34.84 19.78 26.94
C LEU A 163 -34.12 19.95 28.29
N PHE A 164 -33.32 18.97 28.70
CA PHE A 164 -32.56 18.95 29.95
C PHE A 164 -31.06 18.84 29.63
N LEU A 165 -30.27 19.80 30.13
CA LEU A 165 -28.85 19.99 29.81
C LEU A 165 -27.92 18.87 30.29
N ASP A 166 -28.44 17.94 31.11
CA ASP A 166 -27.64 16.90 31.78
C ASP A 166 -27.62 15.56 31.02
N GLU A 167 -28.44 15.40 29.95
CA GLU A 167 -28.53 14.16 29.15
C GLU A 167 -28.62 14.44 27.63
N GLU A 168 -27.60 15.07 27.05
CA GLU A 168 -27.45 15.20 25.60
C GLU A 168 -26.78 13.95 25.02
N LYS A 169 -27.53 13.12 24.28
CA LYS A 169 -27.02 11.88 23.69
C LYS A 169 -26.32 12.16 22.36
N SER A 170 -25.09 11.70 22.21
CA SER A 170 -24.34 11.75 20.95
C SER A 170 -25.06 11.03 19.80
N ALA A 171 -24.72 11.40 18.57
CA ALA A 171 -25.09 10.64 17.38
C ALA A 171 -24.40 9.25 17.40
N THR A 172 -24.99 8.27 16.72
CA THR A 172 -24.37 6.94 16.53
C THR A 172 -24.43 6.52 15.06
N ALA A 173 -23.52 5.64 14.63
CA ALA A 173 -23.46 5.18 13.24
C ALA A 173 -23.18 3.68 13.10
N SER A 174 -23.82 3.09 12.08
CA SER A 174 -23.59 1.72 11.64
C SER A 174 -23.18 1.70 10.18
N VAL A 175 -22.01 1.14 9.92
CA VAL A 175 -21.40 1.03 8.58
C VAL A 175 -21.32 -0.44 8.21
N VAL A 176 -22.08 -0.85 7.19
CA VAL A 176 -21.98 -2.19 6.61
C VAL A 176 -21.18 -2.12 5.32
N VAL A 177 -20.08 -2.87 5.24
CA VAL A 177 -19.23 -2.97 4.05
C VAL A 177 -19.26 -4.37 3.45
N LYS A 178 -19.19 -4.44 2.12
CA LYS A 178 -18.87 -5.67 1.38
C LYS A 178 -17.43 -5.57 0.91
N LEU A 179 -16.56 -6.44 1.43
CA LEU A 179 -15.16 -6.49 1.01
C LEU A 179 -15.00 -7.31 -0.28
N SER A 180 -14.01 -6.97 -1.11
CA SER A 180 -13.68 -7.72 -2.31
C SER A 180 -13.25 -9.16 -2.02
N ALA A 181 -13.50 -10.08 -2.95
CA ALA A 181 -13.18 -11.50 -2.77
C ALA A 181 -11.69 -11.72 -2.39
N GLY A 182 -11.45 -12.27 -1.19
CA GLY A 182 -10.11 -12.52 -0.65
C GLY A 182 -9.42 -11.31 0.00
N TYR A 183 -10.00 -10.11 -0.09
CA TYR A 183 -9.49 -8.90 0.57
C TYR A 183 -9.73 -8.94 2.08
N LYS A 184 -8.74 -8.47 2.85
CA LYS A 184 -8.86 -8.23 4.29
C LYS A 184 -8.53 -6.78 4.59
N MET A 185 -9.43 -6.12 5.30
CA MET A 185 -9.26 -4.73 5.74
C MET A 185 -8.28 -4.70 6.93
N SER A 186 -7.32 -3.79 6.91
CA SER A 186 -6.34 -3.62 8.01
C SER A 186 -6.89 -2.68 9.09
N SER A 187 -6.28 -2.68 10.29
CA SER A 187 -6.81 -1.90 11.43
C SER A 187 -6.80 -0.39 11.17
N GLU A 188 -5.85 0.05 10.34
CA GLU A 188 -5.62 1.43 9.96
C GLU A 188 -6.69 1.87 8.94
N ARG A 189 -7.08 0.97 8.02
CA ARG A 189 -8.21 1.21 7.10
C ARG A 189 -9.55 1.21 7.82
N VAL A 190 -9.74 0.34 8.82
CA VAL A 190 -10.92 0.35 9.70
C VAL A 190 -11.03 1.70 10.42
N ARG A 191 -9.96 2.13 11.11
CA ARG A 191 -9.91 3.43 11.78
C ARG A 191 -10.10 4.60 10.81
N ALA A 192 -9.56 4.52 9.58
CA ALA A 192 -9.76 5.56 8.56
C ALA A 192 -11.24 5.68 8.13
N VAL A 193 -11.98 4.57 7.98
CA VAL A 193 -13.42 4.61 7.69
C VAL A 193 -14.23 5.11 8.89
N GLN A 194 -13.88 4.70 10.11
CA GLN A 194 -14.53 5.23 11.32
C GLN A 194 -14.31 6.75 11.45
N ASN A 195 -13.07 7.23 11.28
CA ASN A 195 -12.73 8.66 11.29
C ASN A 195 -13.44 9.46 10.18
N LEU A 196 -13.58 8.89 8.97
CA LEU A 196 -14.29 9.53 7.86
C LEU A 196 -15.77 9.75 8.18
N VAL A 197 -16.41 8.77 8.82
CA VAL A 197 -17.82 8.86 9.23
C VAL A 197 -18.00 9.78 10.44
N ALA A 198 -17.16 9.64 11.48
CA ALA A 198 -17.19 10.53 12.65
C ALA A 198 -16.95 12.01 12.27
N SER A 199 -15.99 12.29 11.38
CA SER A 199 -15.72 13.66 10.89
C SER A 199 -16.81 14.19 9.94
N GLY A 200 -17.66 13.31 9.41
CA GLY A 200 -18.71 13.63 8.44
C GLY A 200 -20.09 13.86 9.06
N VAL A 201 -20.27 13.62 10.35
CA VAL A 201 -21.55 13.74 11.07
C VAL A 201 -21.35 14.60 12.32
N GLN A 202 -22.27 15.53 12.57
CA GLN A 202 -22.22 16.35 13.78
C GLN A 202 -22.41 15.48 15.04
N ASP A 203 -21.62 15.74 16.08
CA ASP A 203 -21.72 15.12 17.41
C ASP A 203 -21.67 13.58 17.42
N LEU A 204 -20.93 13.00 16.47
CA LEU A 204 -20.64 11.57 16.35
C LEU A 204 -19.21 11.25 16.85
N PRO A 205 -19.03 10.76 18.09
CA PRO A 205 -17.73 10.29 18.56
C PRO A 205 -17.29 9.02 17.83
N LEU A 206 -15.97 8.78 17.80
CA LEU A 206 -15.37 7.69 17.01
C LEU A 206 -15.77 6.30 17.52
N GLU A 207 -16.01 6.22 18.83
CA GLU A 207 -16.38 5.04 19.59
C GLU A 207 -17.78 4.52 19.20
N GLU A 208 -18.68 5.43 18.79
CA GLU A 208 -20.06 5.15 18.37
C GLU A 208 -20.18 4.86 16.85
N VAL A 209 -19.05 4.73 16.14
CA VAL A 209 -19.01 4.30 14.73
C VAL A 209 -18.70 2.81 14.63
N THR A 210 -19.74 2.00 14.48
CA THR A 210 -19.62 0.55 14.26
C THR A 210 -19.39 0.23 12.78
N LEU A 211 -18.46 -0.69 12.49
CA LEU A 211 -18.10 -1.15 11.15
C LEU A 211 -18.18 -2.68 11.08
N VAL A 212 -19.03 -3.21 10.19
CA VAL A 212 -19.32 -4.64 10.05
C VAL A 212 -19.21 -5.08 8.59
N ASP A 213 -18.57 -6.21 8.34
CA ASP A 213 -18.55 -6.86 7.01
C ASP A 213 -19.83 -7.70 6.78
N THR A 214 -20.28 -7.77 5.53
CA THR A 214 -21.38 -8.62 5.04
C THR A 214 -21.41 -10.07 5.55
N ASN A 215 -20.26 -10.66 5.93
CA ASN A 215 -20.19 -12.00 6.53
C ASN A 215 -20.53 -12.03 8.04
N GLY A 216 -20.94 -10.91 8.64
CA GLY A 216 -21.23 -10.77 10.07
C GLY A 216 -20.01 -10.48 10.96
N ASN A 217 -18.84 -10.21 10.35
CA ASN A 217 -17.62 -9.91 11.10
C ASN A 217 -17.63 -8.44 11.56
N LEU A 218 -17.61 -8.20 12.86
CA LEU A 218 -17.34 -6.88 13.43
C LEU A 218 -15.87 -6.50 13.16
N LEU A 219 -15.64 -5.43 12.41
CA LEU A 219 -14.31 -4.92 12.05
C LEU A 219 -13.84 -3.84 13.03
N SER A 220 -14.76 -2.96 13.46
CA SER A 220 -14.51 -1.98 14.51
C SER A 220 -14.41 -2.67 15.88
N LYS A 221 -13.23 -2.71 16.48
CA LYS A 221 -13.11 -3.08 17.89
C LYS A 221 -13.58 -1.90 18.75
N PRO A 222 -14.46 -2.10 19.75
CA PRO A 222 -14.76 -1.05 20.72
C PRO A 222 -13.46 -0.73 21.49
N VAL A 223 -13.11 0.56 21.59
CA VAL A 223 -11.90 1.00 22.29
C VAL A 223 -12.02 0.73 23.80
N ASN A 224 -13.23 0.84 24.34
CA ASN A 224 -13.54 0.64 25.75
C ASN A 224 -14.14 -0.76 26.03
N SER A 225 -13.48 -1.83 25.60
CA SER A 225 -13.75 -3.16 26.16
C SER A 225 -13.06 -3.30 27.53
N GLU A 226 -13.76 -2.94 28.61
CA GLU A 226 -13.26 -2.91 30.00
C GLU A 226 -12.86 -4.28 30.60
N ASP A 227 -12.90 -5.36 29.82
CA ASP A 227 -12.35 -6.67 30.20
C ASP A 227 -10.81 -6.58 30.28
N GLY A 228 -10.32 -6.15 31.45
CA GLY A 228 -8.90 -6.08 31.83
C GLY A 228 -8.23 -7.46 31.97
N ARG A 229 -8.37 -8.32 30.96
CA ARG A 229 -7.87 -9.69 30.92
C ARG A 229 -7.35 -10.03 29.52
N TRP A 230 -6.06 -10.38 29.49
CA TRP A 230 -5.27 -10.91 28.37
C TRP A 230 -4.73 -9.84 27.42
N SER A 231 -3.42 -9.56 27.57
CA SER A 231 -2.49 -8.95 26.61
C SER A 231 -3.12 -8.12 25.49
N ASP A 232 -3.09 -6.78 25.62
CA ASP A 232 -3.45 -5.88 24.52
C ASP A 232 -2.69 -6.28 23.24
N PRO A 233 -3.38 -6.55 22.12
CA PRO A 233 -2.76 -6.76 20.82
C PRO A 233 -1.78 -5.65 20.40
N GLN A 234 -1.95 -4.42 20.91
CA GLN A 234 -1.02 -3.31 20.69
C GLN A 234 0.31 -3.51 21.43
N ASN A 235 0.31 -3.97 22.68
CA ASN A 235 1.54 -4.29 23.42
C ASN A 235 2.33 -5.43 22.74
N PHE A 236 1.63 -6.44 22.22
CA PHE A 236 2.25 -7.50 21.41
C PHE A 236 2.77 -6.96 20.06
N ALA A 237 2.05 -6.05 19.41
CA ALA A 237 2.50 -5.41 18.17
C ALA A 237 3.77 -4.57 18.39
N ILE A 238 3.80 -3.73 19.43
CA ILE A 238 4.98 -2.93 19.84
C ILE A 238 6.18 -3.84 20.13
N GLN A 239 5.97 -4.93 20.88
CA GLN A 239 7.01 -5.93 21.12
C GLN A 239 7.55 -6.55 19.81
N LYS A 240 6.66 -6.87 18.86
CA LYS A 240 7.05 -7.44 17.55
C LYS A 240 7.72 -6.43 16.63
N GLU A 241 7.32 -5.16 16.68
CA GLU A 241 7.97 -4.07 15.95
C GLU A 241 9.39 -3.83 16.48
N PHE A 242 9.55 -3.75 17.80
CA PHE A 242 10.86 -3.61 18.46
C PHE A 242 11.80 -4.81 18.19
N GLU A 243 11.29 -6.05 18.28
CA GLU A 243 12.05 -7.24 17.87
C GLU A 243 12.44 -7.21 16.38
N SER A 244 11.58 -6.67 15.51
CA SER A 244 11.84 -6.56 14.08
C SER A 244 12.84 -5.46 13.73
N ALA A 245 12.82 -4.34 14.46
CA ALA A 245 13.81 -3.26 14.35
C ALA A 245 15.21 -3.78 14.71
N LEU A 246 15.38 -4.34 15.91
CA LEU A 246 16.65 -4.95 16.34
C LEU A 246 17.13 -6.05 15.38
N LYS A 247 16.21 -6.89 14.87
CA LYS A 247 16.54 -7.92 13.87
C LYS A 247 16.96 -7.32 12.51
N ASN A 248 16.44 -6.15 12.13
CA ASN A 248 16.85 -5.43 10.94
C ASN A 248 18.23 -4.77 11.12
N ASP A 249 18.47 -4.10 12.23
CA ASP A 249 19.75 -3.43 12.52
C ASP A 249 20.90 -4.44 12.60
N LEU A 250 20.69 -5.57 13.28
CA LEU A 250 21.64 -6.68 13.30
C LEU A 250 21.86 -7.27 11.91
N ARG A 251 20.84 -7.36 11.05
CA ARG A 251 21.03 -7.81 9.66
C ARG A 251 21.89 -6.81 8.88
N VAL A 252 21.62 -5.51 8.98
CA VAL A 252 22.39 -4.45 8.28
C VAL A 252 23.84 -4.40 8.75
N LEU A 253 24.11 -4.68 10.04
CA LEU A 253 25.46 -4.82 10.59
C LEU A 253 26.15 -6.07 10.02
N LEU A 254 25.54 -7.25 10.20
CA LEU A 254 26.16 -8.53 9.85
C LEU A 254 26.34 -8.72 8.34
N THR A 255 25.41 -8.24 7.50
CA THR A 255 25.56 -8.29 6.03
C THR A 255 26.81 -7.56 5.54
N LYS A 256 27.28 -6.52 6.23
CA LYS A 256 28.51 -5.79 5.87
C LYS A 256 29.80 -6.53 6.24
N VAL A 257 29.73 -7.48 7.18
CA VAL A 257 30.89 -8.23 7.71
C VAL A 257 30.96 -9.64 7.11
N LEU A 258 29.81 -10.28 6.94
CA LEU A 258 29.68 -11.69 6.54
C LEU A 258 29.13 -11.86 5.12
N GLY A 259 28.55 -10.82 4.51
CA GLY A 259 27.77 -10.93 3.28
C GLY A 259 26.30 -11.32 3.52
N PRO A 260 25.45 -11.31 2.48
CA PRO A 260 24.08 -11.82 2.54
C PRO A 260 24.06 -13.35 2.77
N ASN A 261 22.93 -13.85 3.27
CA ASN A 261 22.57 -15.26 3.53
C ASN A 261 23.46 -16.06 4.51
N ASN A 262 24.75 -15.73 4.66
CA ASN A 262 25.74 -16.42 5.52
C ASN A 262 25.47 -16.36 7.04
N PHE A 263 24.32 -15.84 7.48
CA PHE A 263 23.95 -15.74 8.90
C PHE A 263 22.43 -15.66 9.10
N ALA A 264 21.95 -16.13 10.26
CA ALA A 264 20.56 -16.03 10.67
C ALA A 264 20.45 -15.39 12.06
N VAL A 265 19.58 -14.39 12.20
CA VAL A 265 19.35 -13.67 13.48
C VAL A 265 17.96 -13.96 13.99
N GLN A 266 17.84 -14.31 15.28
CA GLN A 266 16.59 -14.24 16.01
C GLN A 266 16.75 -13.37 17.26
N VAL A 267 15.85 -12.40 17.40
CA VAL A 267 15.70 -11.54 18.58
C VAL A 267 14.39 -11.92 19.25
N ASN A 268 14.40 -11.98 20.58
CA ASN A 268 13.20 -11.90 21.40
C ASN A 268 13.43 -10.85 22.50
N ALA A 269 12.46 -9.97 22.71
CA ALA A 269 12.49 -8.95 23.76
C ALA A 269 11.32 -9.17 24.72
N LYS A 270 11.57 -9.08 26.03
CA LYS A 270 10.53 -8.92 27.04
C LYS A 270 10.48 -7.44 27.42
N LEU A 271 9.32 -6.81 27.25
CA LEU A 271 9.08 -5.41 27.58
C LEU A 271 8.12 -5.34 28.78
N ASN A 272 8.40 -4.45 29.73
CA ASN A 272 7.47 -4.10 30.80
C ASN A 272 6.48 -3.05 30.28
N PHE A 273 5.18 -3.30 30.41
CA PHE A 273 4.12 -2.35 30.06
C PHE A 273 3.32 -1.88 31.29
N ASP A 274 3.85 -2.09 32.50
CA ASP A 274 3.21 -1.68 33.74
C ASP A 274 3.39 -0.16 33.90
N GLN A 275 2.30 0.61 33.79
CA GLN A 275 2.33 2.03 34.13
C GLN A 275 2.49 2.19 35.65
N ARG A 276 3.73 2.35 36.11
CA ARG A 276 4.06 2.53 37.53
C ARG A 276 4.11 4.01 37.86
N HIS A 277 3.31 4.43 38.83
CA HIS A 277 3.47 5.71 39.52
C HIS A 277 4.10 5.45 40.89
N SER A 278 5.14 6.19 41.25
CA SER A 278 5.85 6.09 42.52
C SER A 278 6.09 7.48 43.11
N GLU A 279 5.32 7.83 44.13
CA GLU A 279 5.52 9.05 44.93
C GLU A 279 6.46 8.73 46.12
N SER A 280 7.57 9.45 46.22
CA SER A 280 8.49 9.40 47.36
C SER A 280 8.41 10.71 48.13
N LYS A 281 7.88 10.66 49.36
CA LYS A 281 7.76 11.84 50.23
C LYS A 281 8.76 11.79 51.37
N THR A 282 9.86 12.52 51.22
CA THR A 282 10.96 12.58 52.19
C THR A 282 10.90 13.88 52.99
N TYR A 283 10.87 13.76 54.32
CA TYR A 283 11.03 14.88 55.24
C TYR A 283 12.46 14.94 55.77
N ALA A 284 13.05 16.14 55.83
CA ALA A 284 14.39 16.35 56.38
C ALA A 284 14.45 17.56 57.32
N PRO A 285 15.20 17.50 58.44
CA PRO A 285 15.48 18.68 59.25
C PRO A 285 16.31 19.69 58.45
N VAL A 286 16.12 20.98 58.73
CA VAL A 286 16.80 22.06 57.99
C VAL A 286 18.24 22.30 58.51
N ILE A 287 18.48 22.05 59.80
CA ILE A 287 19.75 22.26 60.51
C ILE A 287 19.93 21.16 61.58
N ASP A 288 21.17 20.69 61.74
CA ASP A 288 21.72 19.87 62.85
C ASP A 288 20.75 18.82 63.45
N ASP A 289 20.16 17.98 62.59
CA ASP A 289 19.18 16.93 62.90
C ASP A 289 17.92 17.35 63.71
N SER A 290 17.82 18.64 64.04
CA SER A 290 16.86 19.18 65.02
C SER A 290 15.73 19.99 64.39
N GLY A 291 15.90 20.42 63.13
CA GLY A 291 14.93 21.27 62.43
C GLY A 291 14.97 22.74 62.87
N ILE A 292 14.09 23.57 62.32
CA ILE A 292 13.95 24.98 62.71
C ILE A 292 12.66 25.13 63.52
N ILE A 293 12.73 25.71 64.72
CA ILE A 293 11.55 25.97 65.55
C ILE A 293 10.68 27.04 64.87
N ARG A 294 9.44 26.67 64.51
CA ARG A 294 8.40 27.56 63.98
C ARG A 294 7.74 28.37 65.10
N SER A 295 7.40 27.68 66.19
CA SER A 295 6.81 28.28 67.38
C SER A 295 7.07 27.39 68.59
N GLN A 296 7.22 28.03 69.76
CA GLN A 296 7.41 27.35 71.02
C GLN A 296 6.52 28.01 72.07
N GLU A 297 5.71 27.20 72.76
CA GLU A 297 4.90 27.61 73.89
C GLU A 297 5.43 26.90 75.14
N VAL A 298 6.01 27.67 76.05
CA VAL A 298 6.50 27.21 77.36
C VAL A 298 5.51 27.70 78.41
N ASN A 299 4.81 26.77 79.05
CA ASN A 299 3.91 27.06 80.16
C ASN A 299 4.55 26.54 81.46
N THR A 300 4.97 27.46 82.33
CA THR A 300 5.64 27.15 83.60
C THR A 300 4.72 27.48 84.78
N GLU A 301 4.15 26.44 85.38
CA GLU A 301 3.37 26.49 86.62
C GLU A 301 4.33 26.27 87.80
N SER A 302 4.71 27.35 88.48
CA SER A 302 5.53 27.31 89.71
C SER A 302 4.67 27.74 90.91
N GLN A 303 4.52 26.87 91.90
CA GLN A 303 3.83 27.14 93.16
C GLN A 303 4.79 26.95 94.35
N GLU A 304 5.29 28.06 94.87
CA GLU A 304 6.04 28.11 96.13
C GLU A 304 5.08 28.38 97.31
N ASN A 305 4.79 27.35 98.12
CA ASN A 305 3.98 27.52 99.34
C ASN A 305 4.83 28.08 100.49
N GLY A 306 5.07 29.40 100.48
CA GLY A 306 5.77 30.11 101.54
C GLY A 306 5.04 30.07 102.90
N ILE A 307 5.79 29.81 103.98
CA ILE A 307 5.25 29.61 105.35
C ILE A 307 4.93 30.95 106.04
N ASN A 308 3.94 31.68 105.54
CA ASN A 308 3.48 32.95 106.14
C ASN A 308 2.21 32.77 106.99
N GLY A 309 2.35 32.06 108.11
CA GLY A 309 1.30 31.83 109.11
C GLY A 309 1.12 32.99 110.10
N GLY A 310 0.90 34.22 109.63
CA GLY A 310 0.68 35.41 110.47
C GLY A 310 -0.76 35.93 110.41
N ALA A 311 -1.49 35.93 111.53
CA ALA A 311 -2.84 36.48 111.58
C ALA A 311 -2.83 38.03 111.51
N PRO A 312 -3.63 38.67 110.65
CA PRO A 312 -3.66 40.14 110.58
C PRO A 312 -4.25 40.76 111.86
N GLY A 313 -3.51 41.67 112.50
CA GLY A 313 -4.04 42.59 113.52
C GLY A 313 -3.57 42.44 114.96
N THR A 314 -2.45 41.78 115.25
CA THR A 314 -1.84 41.72 116.60
C THR A 314 -0.36 42.06 116.60
N ASP A 315 0.08 42.93 117.52
CA ASP A 315 1.47 43.37 117.63
C ASP A 315 2.45 42.25 118.01
N ALA A 316 3.54 42.14 117.24
CA ALA A 316 4.55 41.08 117.40
C ALA A 316 5.60 41.44 118.48
N ASN A 317 5.24 41.35 119.77
CA ASN A 317 6.22 41.39 120.85
C ASN A 317 5.81 40.58 122.11
N ILE A 318 5.77 39.25 121.98
CA ILE A 318 5.73 38.33 123.13
C ILE A 318 6.81 37.24 122.89
N PRO A 319 7.76 37.00 123.81
CA PRO A 319 8.73 35.92 123.68
C PRO A 319 8.05 34.56 123.87
N GLN A 320 7.57 33.98 122.77
CA GLN A 320 6.93 32.66 122.75
C GLN A 320 7.92 31.60 122.29
N TYR A 321 7.83 30.40 122.90
CA TYR A 321 8.77 29.31 122.66
C TYR A 321 8.76 28.90 121.18
N GLN A 322 9.96 28.71 120.60
CA GLN A 322 10.10 28.07 119.30
C GLN A 322 9.62 26.62 119.41
N ALA A 323 8.48 26.33 118.79
CA ALA A 323 8.18 24.97 118.36
C ALA A 323 8.97 24.74 117.06
N GLU A 324 9.91 23.79 117.08
CA GLU A 324 10.75 23.43 115.93
C GLU A 324 9.94 22.60 114.92
N GLY A 325 8.92 23.22 114.33
CA GLY A 325 8.12 22.66 113.26
C GLY A 325 8.89 22.73 111.95
N THR A 326 9.46 21.61 111.51
CA THR A 326 10.00 21.45 110.15
C THR A 326 8.85 21.45 109.14
N GLY A 327 8.32 22.64 108.85
CA GLY A 327 7.46 22.87 107.69
C GLY A 327 8.30 22.68 106.44
N GLU A 328 8.15 21.54 105.78
CA GLU A 328 8.86 21.21 104.56
C GLU A 328 8.28 22.06 103.41
N ALA A 329 9.08 22.98 102.89
CA ALA A 329 8.65 23.93 101.86
C ALA A 329 8.45 23.20 100.52
N SER A 330 7.20 22.86 100.23
CA SER A 330 6.83 22.25 98.95
C SER A 330 6.88 23.30 97.84
N SER A 331 7.99 23.37 97.11
CA SER A 331 7.97 23.89 95.74
C SER A 331 7.32 22.85 94.85
N TYR A 332 6.44 23.30 93.96
CA TYR A 332 5.89 22.49 92.89
C TYR A 332 6.10 23.23 91.57
N ASP A 333 6.91 22.64 90.71
CA ASP A 333 7.32 23.23 89.44
C ASP A 333 6.95 22.26 88.30
N ARG A 334 6.04 22.70 87.43
CA ARG A 334 5.65 22.01 86.20
C ARG A 334 5.97 22.91 85.02
N GLU A 335 6.88 22.46 84.16
CA GLU A 335 7.04 22.99 82.81
C GLU A 335 6.27 22.10 81.81
N ASN A 336 5.55 22.72 80.89
CA ASN A 336 4.97 22.08 79.71
C ASN A 336 5.38 22.86 78.46
N THR A 337 6.27 22.28 77.66
CA THR A 337 6.89 22.92 76.49
C THR A 337 6.43 22.24 75.20
N ILE A 338 5.63 22.95 74.41
CA ILE A 338 5.16 22.53 73.09
C ILE A 338 6.02 23.24 72.04
N THR A 339 6.71 22.48 71.18
CA THR A 339 7.61 23.04 70.15
C THR A 339 7.21 22.51 68.78
N ASN A 340 6.82 23.41 67.88
CA ASN A 340 6.53 23.09 66.47
C ASN A 340 7.75 23.40 65.63
N TYR A 341 8.05 22.56 64.64
CA TYR A 341 9.21 22.70 63.77
C TYR A 341 8.79 22.86 62.30
N GLU A 342 9.48 23.71 61.56
CA GLU A 342 9.51 23.64 60.10
C GLU A 342 10.45 22.50 59.67
N ILE A 343 9.98 21.70 58.72
CA ILE A 343 10.72 20.59 58.12
C ILE A 343 10.78 20.80 56.60
N ASN A 344 11.89 20.42 55.97
CA ASN A 344 11.96 20.39 54.52
C ASN A 344 11.12 19.22 54.01
N GLU A 345 10.17 19.52 53.13
CA GLU A 345 9.38 18.52 52.40
C GLU A 345 9.94 18.37 50.98
N ARG A 346 10.34 17.16 50.60
CA ARG A 346 10.62 16.80 49.20
C ARG A 346 9.65 15.73 48.75
N ILE A 347 8.85 16.06 47.74
CA ILE A 347 8.06 15.11 46.96
C ILE A 347 8.86 14.82 45.68
N GLU A 348 9.17 13.55 45.44
CA GLU A 348 9.74 13.05 44.20
C GLU A 348 8.68 12.17 43.52
N GLU A 349 8.13 12.65 42.40
CA GLU A 349 7.11 11.95 41.62
C GLU A 349 7.78 11.23 40.43
N HIS A 350 7.77 9.90 40.44
CA HIS A 350 8.30 9.09 39.36
C HIS A 350 7.18 8.40 38.60
N ILE A 351 6.85 8.94 37.42
CA ILE A 351 6.00 8.30 36.41
C ILE A 351 6.90 7.47 35.50
N TYR A 352 6.81 6.14 35.60
CA TYR A 352 7.55 5.23 34.74
C TYR A 352 6.80 5.06 33.41
N ALA A 353 7.49 5.31 32.29
CA ALA A 353 6.92 5.10 30.97
C ALA A 353 6.86 3.60 30.63
N PRO A 354 5.71 3.07 30.15
CA PRO A 354 5.63 1.69 29.68
C PRO A 354 6.48 1.50 28.40
N GLY A 355 7.05 0.31 28.24
CA GLY A 355 7.95 -0.05 27.15
C GLY A 355 9.42 -0.28 27.57
N GLU A 356 9.73 -0.28 28.87
CA GLU A 356 11.08 -0.60 29.35
C GLU A 356 11.48 -2.04 28.98
N VAL A 357 12.71 -2.23 28.51
CA VAL A 357 13.24 -3.56 28.17
C VAL A 357 13.62 -4.29 29.46
N GLU A 358 12.88 -5.34 29.81
CA GLU A 358 13.18 -6.21 30.96
C GLU A 358 14.23 -7.27 30.65
N ARG A 359 14.27 -7.75 29.40
CA ARG A 359 15.26 -8.76 28.96
C ARG A 359 15.33 -8.88 27.45
N LEU A 360 16.54 -8.97 26.91
CA LEU A 360 16.82 -9.39 25.54
C LEU A 360 17.30 -10.85 25.48
N SER A 361 16.88 -11.56 24.45
CA SER A 361 17.39 -12.89 24.10
C SER A 361 17.70 -12.90 22.60
N VAL A 362 18.98 -12.86 22.26
CA VAL A 362 19.48 -12.77 20.88
C VAL A 362 20.29 -14.02 20.57
N SER A 363 19.94 -14.67 19.46
CA SER A 363 20.71 -15.78 18.90
C SER A 363 21.13 -15.42 17.48
N VAL A 364 22.43 -15.51 17.20
CA VAL A 364 23.01 -15.37 15.87
C VAL A 364 23.61 -16.71 15.46
N MET A 365 23.14 -17.27 14.36
CA MET A 365 23.74 -18.44 13.72
C MET A 365 24.59 -17.97 12.54
N LEU A 366 25.76 -18.56 12.38
CA LEU A 366 26.71 -18.29 11.29
C LEU A 366 26.83 -19.56 10.45
N ASP A 367 26.75 -19.43 9.12
CA ASP A 367 26.88 -20.58 8.21
C ASP A 367 28.32 -21.12 8.17
N GLN A 368 29.30 -20.21 8.07
CA GLN A 368 30.70 -20.54 7.84
C GLN A 368 31.43 -20.89 9.13
N ASP A 369 32.26 -21.94 9.08
CA ASP A 369 33.18 -22.33 10.16
C ASP A 369 34.12 -21.16 10.49
N THR A 370 33.88 -20.53 11.63
CA THR A 370 34.41 -19.20 11.98
C THR A 370 35.27 -19.30 13.24
N ASP A 371 36.52 -18.84 13.17
CA ASP A 371 37.46 -18.85 14.29
C ASP A 371 36.87 -18.25 15.58
N GLU A 372 37.14 -18.85 16.74
CA GLU A 372 36.61 -18.39 18.03
C GLU A 372 36.91 -16.90 18.31
N GLU A 373 38.05 -16.39 17.85
CA GLU A 373 38.42 -14.98 17.95
C GLU A 373 37.46 -14.08 17.15
N LYS A 374 37.08 -14.48 15.93
CA LYS A 374 36.08 -13.76 15.11
C LYS A 374 34.70 -13.85 15.75
N ILE A 375 34.31 -15.00 16.31
CA ILE A 375 33.05 -15.14 17.05
C ILE A 375 33.03 -14.19 18.26
N ALA A 376 34.14 -14.03 18.98
CA ALA A 376 34.24 -13.08 20.09
C ALA A 376 34.14 -11.62 19.62
N GLN A 377 34.79 -11.24 18.51
CA GLN A 377 34.68 -9.90 17.91
C GLN A 377 33.24 -9.60 17.47
N ILE A 378 32.57 -10.56 16.80
CA ILE A 378 31.16 -10.44 16.39
C ILE A 378 30.26 -10.34 17.62
N ARG A 379 30.50 -11.12 18.68
CA ARG A 379 29.73 -11.06 19.94
C ARG A 379 29.80 -9.68 20.58
N ASN A 380 30.99 -9.07 20.63
CA ASN A 380 31.17 -7.72 21.18
C ASN A 380 30.47 -6.67 20.31
N ALA A 381 30.55 -6.76 18.99
CA ALA A 381 29.87 -5.84 18.07
C ALA A 381 28.33 -5.96 18.14
N VAL A 382 27.79 -7.18 18.17
CA VAL A 382 26.36 -7.46 18.33
C VAL A 382 25.86 -6.99 19.71
N GLY A 383 26.60 -7.27 20.78
CA GLY A 383 26.27 -6.86 22.13
C GLY A 383 26.21 -5.33 22.28
N ALA A 384 27.18 -4.61 21.71
CA ALA A 384 27.17 -3.16 21.68
C ALA A 384 26.00 -2.59 20.85
N ALA A 385 25.66 -3.22 19.72
CA ALA A 385 24.56 -2.77 18.85
C ALA A 385 23.16 -2.93 19.47
N ILE A 386 22.93 -3.96 20.31
CA ILE A 386 21.63 -4.19 20.98
C ILE A 386 21.52 -3.52 22.36
N GLY A 387 22.59 -2.91 22.87
CA GLY A 387 22.65 -2.43 24.25
C GLY A 387 22.54 -3.58 25.26
N TYR A 388 23.33 -4.64 25.05
CA TYR A 388 23.40 -5.84 25.91
C TYR A 388 23.75 -5.47 27.35
N ASN A 389 22.99 -6.00 28.31
CA ASN A 389 23.20 -5.77 29.74
C ASN A 389 23.08 -7.09 30.54
N GLU A 390 24.17 -7.47 31.21
CA GLU A 390 24.24 -8.68 32.05
C GLU A 390 23.42 -8.53 33.35
N ASP A 391 23.38 -7.34 33.96
CA ASP A 391 22.56 -7.06 35.15
C ASP A 391 21.04 -7.16 34.85
N ARG A 392 20.65 -6.94 33.60
CA ARG A 392 19.28 -7.17 33.10
C ARG A 392 18.97 -8.66 32.88
N GLY A 393 19.98 -9.53 32.89
CA GLY A 393 19.86 -10.95 32.57
C GLY A 393 19.67 -11.22 31.07
N ASP A 394 20.24 -10.35 30.22
CA ASP A 394 20.22 -10.57 28.77
C ASP A 394 21.03 -11.82 28.37
N VAL A 395 20.58 -12.49 27.31
CA VAL A 395 21.27 -13.67 26.75
C VAL A 395 21.65 -13.40 25.30
N LEU A 396 22.96 -13.42 24.99
CA LEU A 396 23.50 -13.34 23.65
C LEU A 396 24.25 -14.64 23.31
N ASN A 397 23.65 -15.45 22.44
CA ASN A 397 24.25 -16.68 21.92
C ASN A 397 24.73 -16.48 20.47
N ILE A 398 25.93 -16.97 20.14
CA ILE A 398 26.45 -17.02 18.77
C ILE A 398 27.07 -18.39 18.51
N SER A 399 26.64 -19.05 17.43
CA SER A 399 27.04 -20.42 17.08
C SER A 399 27.25 -20.60 15.57
N SER A 400 28.30 -21.32 15.18
CA SER A 400 28.53 -21.74 13.79
C SER A 400 27.83 -23.06 13.49
N ILE A 401 26.98 -23.10 12.44
CA ILE A 401 26.29 -24.30 11.93
C ILE A 401 26.04 -24.05 10.43
N ALA A 402 26.52 -24.94 9.55
CA ALA A 402 26.25 -24.85 8.11
C ALA A 402 24.74 -24.93 7.79
N PHE A 403 24.27 -24.11 6.85
CA PHE A 403 22.87 -24.00 6.48
C PHE A 403 22.46 -25.00 5.37
N ASP A 404 21.16 -25.03 5.05
CA ASP A 404 20.58 -25.89 3.99
C ASP A 404 20.05 -25.01 2.84
N ASP A 405 20.92 -24.77 1.86
CA ASP A 405 20.64 -23.92 0.69
C ASP A 405 19.75 -24.59 -0.37
N SER A 406 19.31 -25.84 -0.16
CA SER A 406 18.61 -26.64 -1.17
C SER A 406 17.34 -25.97 -1.71
N MET A 407 16.66 -25.17 -0.88
CA MET A 407 15.49 -24.38 -1.28
C MET A 407 15.86 -23.16 -2.14
N GLU A 408 17.00 -22.51 -1.91
CA GLU A 408 17.42 -21.34 -2.70
C GLU A 408 17.92 -21.77 -4.08
N VAL A 409 18.68 -22.86 -4.14
CA VAL A 409 19.07 -23.51 -5.42
C VAL A 409 17.83 -23.88 -6.24
N ALA A 410 16.85 -24.57 -5.63
CA ALA A 410 15.62 -24.97 -6.32
C ALA A 410 14.76 -23.77 -6.78
N ALA A 411 14.74 -22.67 -6.00
CA ALA A 411 14.05 -21.45 -6.40
C ALA A 411 14.74 -20.77 -7.60
N GLN A 412 16.07 -20.72 -7.62
CA GLN A 412 16.82 -20.13 -8.73
C GLN A 412 16.70 -20.97 -10.01
N GLU A 413 16.80 -22.31 -9.92
CA GLU A 413 16.53 -23.22 -11.06
C GLU A 413 15.12 -23.01 -11.64
N ALA A 414 14.10 -22.82 -10.79
CA ALA A 414 12.74 -22.54 -11.22
C ALA A 414 12.60 -21.19 -11.96
N MET A 415 13.27 -20.14 -11.47
CA MET A 415 13.30 -18.82 -12.13
C MET A 415 14.01 -18.88 -13.49
N GLU A 416 15.14 -19.57 -13.59
CA GLU A 416 15.87 -19.75 -14.85
C GLU A 416 15.05 -20.56 -15.86
N ALA A 417 14.36 -21.62 -15.40
CA ALA A 417 13.44 -22.41 -16.23
C ALA A 417 12.25 -21.59 -16.76
N GLN A 418 11.67 -20.71 -15.94
CA GLN A 418 10.60 -19.79 -16.39
C GLN A 418 11.11 -18.82 -17.47
N GLN A 419 12.25 -18.17 -17.24
CA GLN A 419 12.86 -17.28 -18.25
C GLN A 419 13.27 -18.03 -19.53
N ALA A 420 13.61 -19.32 -19.45
CA ALA A 420 13.86 -20.15 -20.62
C ALA A 420 12.57 -20.47 -21.40
N ALA A 421 11.45 -20.69 -20.70
CA ALA A 421 10.14 -20.94 -21.32
C ALA A 421 9.62 -19.70 -22.08
N GLU A 422 9.75 -18.50 -21.51
CA GLU A 422 9.36 -17.24 -22.17
C GLU A 422 10.21 -16.96 -23.43
N ARG A 423 11.54 -17.10 -23.32
CA ARG A 423 12.44 -16.99 -24.49
C ARG A 423 12.10 -18.01 -25.59
N ARG A 424 11.72 -19.24 -25.22
CA ARG A 424 11.26 -20.26 -26.17
C ARG A 424 9.96 -19.89 -26.89
N GLN A 425 8.98 -19.28 -26.20
CA GLN A 425 7.77 -18.77 -26.84
C GLN A 425 8.08 -17.67 -27.87
N MET A 426 8.95 -16.72 -27.51
CA MET A 426 9.40 -15.65 -28.42
C MET A 426 9.98 -16.21 -29.73
N TYR A 427 10.87 -17.22 -29.64
CA TYR A 427 11.43 -17.87 -30.83
C TYR A 427 10.39 -18.61 -31.68
N ILE A 428 9.36 -19.21 -31.06
CA ILE A 428 8.27 -19.87 -31.79
C ILE A 428 7.47 -18.85 -32.61
N TYR A 429 7.09 -17.70 -32.03
CA TYR A 429 6.39 -16.65 -32.76
C TYR A 429 7.24 -16.05 -33.89
N ALA A 430 8.53 -15.79 -33.64
CA ALA A 430 9.45 -15.30 -34.66
C ALA A 430 9.59 -16.28 -35.85
N GLY A 431 9.72 -17.58 -35.57
CA GLY A 431 9.76 -18.63 -36.60
C GLY A 431 8.46 -18.73 -37.42
N LEU A 432 7.30 -18.52 -36.79
CA LEU A 432 6.00 -18.53 -37.45
C LEU A 432 5.85 -17.37 -38.46
N ILE A 433 6.29 -16.16 -38.07
CA ILE A 433 6.32 -14.98 -38.95
C ILE A 433 7.25 -15.22 -40.15
N LEU A 434 8.45 -15.77 -39.90
CA LEU A 434 9.44 -16.07 -40.93
C LEU A 434 8.92 -17.12 -41.94
N LEU A 435 8.19 -18.14 -41.47
CA LEU A 435 7.55 -19.14 -42.31
C LEU A 435 6.50 -18.52 -43.25
N VAL A 436 5.68 -17.58 -42.77
CA VAL A 436 4.70 -16.85 -43.61
C VAL A 436 5.38 -16.00 -44.69
N LEU A 437 6.52 -15.36 -44.37
CA LEU A 437 7.33 -14.63 -45.36
C LEU A 437 7.92 -15.56 -46.42
N ILE A 438 8.41 -16.74 -46.04
CA ILE A 438 8.92 -17.75 -46.99
C ILE A 438 7.80 -18.23 -47.92
N LEU A 439 6.61 -18.58 -47.39
CA LEU A 439 5.48 -19.05 -48.20
C LEU A 439 4.99 -17.99 -49.20
N THR A 440 4.92 -16.72 -48.78
CA THR A 440 4.52 -15.62 -49.67
C THR A 440 5.57 -15.35 -50.74
N SER A 441 6.87 -15.35 -50.42
CA SER A 441 7.93 -15.22 -51.43
C SER A 441 7.98 -16.40 -52.42
N ALA A 442 7.74 -17.64 -51.94
CA ALA A 442 7.74 -18.83 -52.77
C ALA A 442 6.57 -18.82 -53.77
N LEU A 443 5.39 -18.33 -53.34
CA LEU A 443 4.23 -18.14 -54.21
C LEU A 443 4.54 -17.16 -55.35
N ILE A 444 5.16 -16.01 -55.04
CA ILE A 444 5.56 -14.98 -56.02
C ILE A 444 6.55 -15.57 -57.03
N ILE A 445 7.58 -16.28 -56.56
CA ILE A 445 8.59 -16.91 -57.42
C ILE A 445 7.97 -17.99 -58.33
N TYR A 446 7.04 -18.81 -57.81
CA TYR A 446 6.35 -19.82 -58.61
C TYR A 446 5.49 -19.21 -59.74
N LEU A 447 4.85 -18.07 -59.49
CA LEU A 447 4.10 -17.33 -60.51
C LEU A 447 5.04 -16.73 -61.58
N TYR A 448 6.17 -16.15 -61.17
CA TYR A 448 7.15 -15.58 -62.11
C TYR A 448 7.83 -16.61 -63.02
N ARG A 449 8.11 -17.83 -62.51
CA ARG A 449 8.77 -18.90 -63.28
C ARG A 449 7.87 -19.56 -64.35
N LYS A 450 6.67 -19.04 -64.62
CA LYS A 450 5.66 -19.66 -65.51
C LYS A 450 5.30 -18.87 -66.77
N LYS A 451 6.14 -17.89 -67.18
CA LYS A 451 6.11 -17.34 -68.55
C LYS A 451 6.76 -18.32 -69.54
N PRO A 452 6.09 -18.74 -70.63
CA PRO A 452 6.75 -19.49 -71.70
C PRO A 452 7.64 -18.58 -72.56
N SER A 453 8.73 -19.11 -73.10
CA SER A 453 9.50 -18.44 -74.17
C SER A 453 8.72 -18.42 -75.48
N SER A 454 9.01 -17.44 -76.34
CA SER A 454 8.53 -17.35 -77.71
C SER A 454 9.61 -16.70 -78.58
N ASP A 455 10.52 -17.52 -79.12
CA ASP A 455 11.54 -17.07 -80.07
C ASP A 455 10.93 -16.68 -81.43
N GLN A 456 11.32 -15.51 -81.96
CA GLN A 456 11.91 -15.39 -83.30
C GLN A 456 12.46 -13.97 -83.57
N SER A 457 13.78 -13.92 -83.80
CA SER A 457 14.51 -13.20 -84.88
C SER A 457 13.68 -12.55 -86.01
N GLU A 458 14.07 -11.47 -86.71
CA GLU A 458 15.27 -10.59 -86.78
C GLU A 458 14.97 -9.45 -87.81
N GLN A 459 15.72 -8.35 -88.05
CA GLN A 459 16.95 -7.70 -87.53
C GLN A 459 16.86 -6.17 -87.89
N LEU A 460 17.99 -5.41 -87.90
CA LEU A 460 18.19 -4.04 -88.43
C LEU A 460 17.40 -2.89 -87.73
N GLU A 461 17.92 -2.03 -86.85
CA GLU A 461 19.19 -1.27 -86.70
C GLU A 461 19.06 0.23 -87.11
N LEU A 462 19.78 1.12 -86.41
CA LEU A 462 19.98 2.57 -86.65
C LEU A 462 18.78 3.54 -86.44
N ALA A 463 18.55 3.89 -85.16
CA ALA A 463 18.33 5.28 -84.73
C ALA A 463 18.74 5.39 -83.25
N ALA A 464 19.48 6.43 -82.86
CA ALA A 464 19.99 6.60 -81.49
C ALA A 464 20.11 8.08 -81.08
N GLU A 465 20.06 8.29 -79.77
CA GLU A 465 20.44 9.50 -79.01
C GLU A 465 19.42 10.67 -78.95
N GLY A 466 19.19 11.16 -77.72
CA GLY A 466 18.21 12.19 -77.30
C GLY A 466 16.74 11.76 -77.30
N ASP A 467 15.80 12.25 -76.47
CA ASP A 467 15.74 13.12 -75.27
C ASP A 467 14.35 12.83 -74.61
N GLU A 468 13.96 13.06 -73.34
CA GLU A 468 14.54 13.58 -72.07
C GLU A 468 13.63 13.03 -70.90
N ASP A 469 14.02 13.21 -69.61
CA ASP A 469 13.24 13.22 -68.34
C ASP A 469 12.08 12.20 -68.03
N GLU A 470 12.18 11.37 -66.98
CA GLU A 470 11.73 11.58 -65.57
C GLU A 470 10.20 11.32 -65.37
N ILE A 471 9.71 10.47 -64.45
CA ILE A 471 9.72 10.58 -62.97
C ILE A 471 9.98 9.25 -62.24
N ASP A 472 10.67 9.39 -61.09
CA ASP A 472 11.15 8.41 -60.11
C ASP A 472 10.09 7.48 -59.46
N LEU A 473 10.53 6.27 -59.07
CA LEU A 473 10.31 5.73 -57.72
C LEU A 473 11.34 4.62 -57.33
N PHE A 474 12.38 5.00 -56.59
CA PHE A 474 13.34 4.17 -55.82
C PHE A 474 14.49 3.44 -56.57
N GLU A 475 15.61 4.15 -56.80
CA GLU A 475 16.97 3.56 -56.90
C GLU A 475 17.77 3.71 -55.56
N PRO A 476 18.84 2.91 -55.33
CA PRO A 476 19.66 2.98 -54.12
C PRO A 476 20.78 4.04 -54.16
N ASN A 477 21.01 4.71 -53.02
CA ASN A 477 21.86 5.90 -52.89
C ASN A 477 23.31 5.80 -53.43
N ALA A 478 23.73 6.85 -54.14
CA ALA A 478 25.02 6.96 -54.82
C ALA A 478 26.26 6.80 -53.91
N ASP A 479 26.17 7.11 -52.62
CA ASP A 479 27.30 6.96 -51.70
C ASP A 479 27.67 5.49 -51.43
N GLN A 480 26.74 4.54 -51.65
CA GLN A 480 27.05 3.12 -51.63
C GLN A 480 27.91 2.72 -52.84
N LYS A 481 27.59 3.24 -54.04
CA LYS A 481 28.42 3.08 -55.27
C LYS A 481 29.84 3.66 -55.06
N LYS A 482 29.97 4.81 -54.37
CA LYS A 482 31.29 5.38 -54.00
C LYS A 482 32.07 4.49 -53.01
N ARG A 483 31.45 4.10 -51.89
CA ARG A 483 32.10 3.26 -50.85
C ARG A 483 32.56 1.90 -51.39
N ALA A 484 31.77 1.28 -52.27
CA ALA A 484 32.14 0.02 -52.92
C ALA A 484 33.40 0.16 -53.80
N LYS A 485 33.53 1.27 -54.55
CA LYS A 485 34.69 1.52 -55.41
C LYS A 485 35.97 1.77 -54.59
N VAL A 486 35.87 2.63 -53.57
CA VAL A 486 36.97 2.93 -52.63
C VAL A 486 37.47 1.67 -51.92
N LYS A 487 36.57 0.75 -51.52
CA LYS A 487 36.97 -0.51 -50.89
C LYS A 487 37.86 -1.37 -51.80
N ASN A 488 37.49 -1.52 -53.07
CA ASN A 488 38.27 -2.31 -54.04
C ASN A 488 39.62 -1.64 -54.41
N GLU A 489 39.71 -0.31 -54.35
CA GLU A 489 40.99 0.40 -54.50
C GLU A 489 41.89 0.21 -53.28
N LEU A 490 41.32 0.22 -52.06
CA LEU A 490 42.06 -0.08 -50.83
C LEU A 490 42.61 -1.52 -50.82
N GLU A 491 41.78 -2.50 -51.21
CA GLU A 491 42.11 -3.93 -51.20
C GLU A 491 43.28 -4.24 -52.16
N ASN A 492 43.30 -3.63 -53.35
CA ASN A 492 44.42 -3.74 -54.28
C ASN A 492 45.69 -3.00 -53.80
N MET A 493 45.55 -1.85 -53.11
CA MET A 493 46.70 -1.08 -52.65
C MET A 493 47.39 -1.72 -51.44
N ILE A 494 46.63 -2.35 -50.52
CA ILE A 494 47.17 -3.14 -49.41
C ILE A 494 48.05 -4.30 -49.90
N HIS A 495 47.70 -4.91 -51.03
CA HIS A 495 48.48 -5.99 -51.64
C HIS A 495 49.71 -5.53 -52.45
N SER A 496 49.89 -4.23 -52.71
CA SER A 496 50.96 -3.71 -53.57
C SER A 496 51.94 -2.74 -52.89
N ASP A 497 51.50 -1.95 -51.90
CA ASP A 497 52.38 -1.12 -51.06
C ASP A 497 51.81 -0.93 -49.63
N PRO A 498 52.19 -1.79 -48.66
CA PRO A 498 51.62 -1.75 -47.32
C PRO A 498 52.10 -0.57 -46.46
N GLU A 499 53.26 0.04 -46.75
CA GLU A 499 53.79 1.14 -45.93
C GLU A 499 52.99 2.44 -46.14
N ASN A 500 52.53 2.70 -47.36
CA ASN A 500 51.72 3.88 -47.66
C ASN A 500 50.24 3.70 -47.27
N ALA A 501 49.69 2.48 -47.34
CA ALA A 501 48.37 2.18 -46.78
C ALA A 501 48.30 2.45 -45.26
N ALA A 502 49.35 2.09 -44.51
CA ALA A 502 49.44 2.32 -43.06
C ALA A 502 49.44 3.82 -42.68
N LYS A 503 50.02 4.70 -43.52
CA LYS A 503 50.02 6.16 -43.27
C LYS A 503 48.63 6.77 -43.39
N LEU A 504 47.84 6.36 -44.38
CA LEU A 504 46.48 6.89 -44.60
C LEU A 504 45.52 6.55 -43.45
N ILE A 505 45.56 5.30 -42.97
CA ILE A 505 44.79 4.87 -41.79
C ILE A 505 45.23 5.69 -40.55
N ARG A 506 46.53 5.98 -40.42
CA ARG A 506 47.06 6.77 -39.31
C ARG A 506 46.69 8.26 -39.35
N SER A 507 46.41 8.83 -40.53
CA SER A 507 45.79 10.17 -40.63
C SER A 507 44.30 10.16 -40.30
N TRP A 508 43.55 9.14 -40.71
CA TRP A 508 42.11 9.05 -40.41
C TRP A 508 41.82 8.80 -38.92
N ILE A 509 42.75 8.21 -38.18
CA ILE A 509 42.67 8.02 -36.71
C ILE A 509 43.03 9.31 -35.93
N VAL A 510 43.32 10.43 -36.61
CA VAL A 510 43.73 11.71 -35.99
C VAL A 510 42.74 12.86 -36.26
N ASP A 511 41.77 12.66 -37.15
CA ASP A 511 40.74 13.66 -37.57
C ASP A 511 39.32 13.32 -37.01
N GLU A 512 39.24 12.60 -35.88
CA GLU A 512 37.98 12.28 -35.15
C GLU A 512 38.14 12.51 -33.63
#